data_AF-A0AAU8T5K9-F1
#
_entry.id   AF-A0AAU8T5K9-F1
#
_cell.length_a   1.000
_cell.length_b   1.000
_cell.length_c   1.000
_cell.angle_alpha   90.00
_cell.angle_beta   90.00
_cell.angle_gamma   90.00
#
_symmetry.space_group_name_H-M   'P 1'
#
loop_
_entity.id
_entity.type
_entity.pdbx_description
1 polymer ?
#
loop_
_entity_poly.entity_id
_entity_poly.type
_entity_poly.pdbx_seq_one_letter_code
_entity_poly.pdbx_strand_id
1 'polypeptide(L)'
;MPKRPRPAVSIGRVRPPKANLWPRPPGELPTHCPLCFGALVSVPGASGHARHRSARCSAQCVLTTHRYQPDEPMICGSRDAQCSARHRERFVAQWARHYALMRRVWPALTIERFVTVIACADVADLWSYRALRDDDLAAVLLVLTGFLRVPDAPAADALVPAARWVRFWFDASVREIGDLWAGAAAPRLFRVDYREPLATPYPTGAQVHAWQRIDGMRDAWAQQADAPAAAVSPRDRAAFARFLASPPPRGGESV
;
A
#
# COMPACT_ATOMS: atom_id res chain seq x y z
N MET A 1 -38.88 29.22 36.13
CA MET A 1 -37.99 28.26 36.80
C MET A 1 -38.18 26.86 36.19
N PRO A 2 -37.12 26.04 36.11
CA PRO A 2 -36.97 24.98 35.11
C PRO A 2 -37.14 23.55 35.67
N LYS A 3 -37.29 22.56 34.77
CA LYS A 3 -36.90 21.11 34.83
C LYS A 3 -37.99 20.27 34.15
N ARG A 4 -37.75 19.25 33.31
CA ARG A 4 -36.57 18.61 32.70
C ARG A 4 -37.17 17.58 31.72
N PRO A 5 -36.68 17.39 30.49
CA PRO A 5 -36.91 16.14 29.79
C PRO A 5 -35.63 15.30 29.65
N ARG A 6 -35.86 13.98 29.63
CA ARG A 6 -35.06 12.86 29.13
C ARG A 6 -34.35 11.97 30.18
N PRO A 7 -34.66 10.66 30.23
CA PRO A 7 -33.69 9.68 30.66
C PRO A 7 -32.59 9.56 29.61
N ALA A 8 -31.35 9.55 30.08
CA ALA A 8 -30.16 9.39 29.29
C ALA A 8 -30.13 8.00 28.63
N VAL A 9 -29.86 7.99 27.32
CA VAL A 9 -29.39 6.82 26.60
C VAL A 9 -28.13 6.34 27.29
N SER A 10 -28.16 5.10 27.78
CA SER A 10 -26.97 4.40 28.23
C SER A 10 -26.00 4.32 27.06
N ILE A 11 -24.94 5.13 27.11
CA ILE A 11 -23.79 4.98 26.23
C ILE A 11 -23.17 3.64 26.62
N GLY A 12 -23.60 2.59 25.93
CA GLY A 12 -23.02 1.26 26.05
C GLY A 12 -21.52 1.40 25.93
N ARG A 13 -20.80 0.91 26.95
CA ARG A 13 -19.34 0.83 26.96
C ARG A 13 -18.89 0.30 25.60
N VAL A 14 -18.18 1.15 24.84
CA VAL A 14 -17.50 0.76 23.61
C VAL A 14 -16.56 -0.37 23.99
N ARG A 15 -16.95 -1.59 23.61
CA ARG A 15 -16.14 -2.79 23.80
C ARG A 15 -14.81 -2.51 23.11
N PRO A 16 -13.66 -2.69 23.78
CA PRO A 16 -12.37 -2.51 23.12
C PRO A 16 -12.34 -3.38 21.85
N PRO A 17 -11.75 -2.89 20.75
CA PRO A 17 -11.69 -3.66 19.51
C PRO A 17 -11.07 -5.03 19.81
N LYS A 18 -11.72 -6.08 19.27
CA LYS A 18 -11.23 -7.46 19.34
C LYS A 18 -9.74 -7.47 18.97
N ALA A 19 -8.94 -8.18 19.77
CA ALA A 19 -7.50 -8.31 19.58
C ALA A 19 -7.15 -8.51 18.11
N ASN A 20 -6.29 -7.67 17.56
CA ASN A 20 -5.90 -7.74 16.16
C ASN A 20 -5.26 -9.11 15.91
N LEU A 21 -5.85 -9.87 14.99
CA LEU A 21 -5.35 -11.16 14.54
C LEU A 21 -3.99 -10.91 13.88
N TRP A 22 -2.90 -11.36 14.51
CA TRP A 22 -1.63 -11.56 13.84
C TRP A 22 -1.77 -12.85 13.01
N PRO A 23 -1.89 -12.80 11.67
CA PRO A 23 -2.03 -14.00 10.89
C PRO A 23 -0.63 -14.56 10.61
N ARG A 24 -0.17 -15.54 11.39
CA ARG A 24 0.83 -16.55 10.97
C ARG A 24 0.84 -17.76 11.94
N PRO A 25 1.36 -18.93 11.52
CA PRO A 25 1.13 -20.23 12.14
C PRO A 25 1.72 -20.33 13.57
N PRO A 26 1.42 -21.39 14.34
CA PRO A 26 1.84 -21.52 15.73
C PRO A 26 3.35 -21.38 15.86
N GLY A 27 3.81 -20.32 16.52
CA GLY A 27 5.22 -19.99 16.72
C GLY A 27 5.37 -18.88 17.75
N GLU A 28 6.62 -18.59 18.15
CA GLU A 28 6.91 -17.48 19.05
C GLU A 28 6.46 -16.15 18.42
N LEU A 29 5.75 -15.35 19.22
CA LEU A 29 5.33 -14.03 18.82
C LEU A 29 6.56 -13.14 18.58
N PRO A 30 6.63 -12.40 17.46
CA PRO A 30 7.74 -11.52 17.22
C PRO A 30 7.82 -10.46 18.33
N THR A 31 9.03 -10.13 18.77
CA THR A 31 9.25 -9.12 19.81
C THR A 31 8.96 -7.70 19.32
N HIS A 32 8.96 -7.48 18.00
CA HIS A 32 8.71 -6.20 17.35
C HIS A 32 7.79 -6.36 16.14
N CYS A 33 7.02 -5.32 15.85
CA CYS A 33 6.17 -5.28 14.68
C CYS A 33 7.03 -5.19 13.39
N PRO A 34 6.89 -6.09 12.41
CA PRO A 34 7.60 -6.04 11.13
C PRO A 34 7.25 -4.82 10.27
N LEU A 35 6.11 -4.15 10.49
CA LEU A 35 5.70 -2.96 9.74
C LEU A 35 6.18 -1.67 10.37
N CYS A 36 6.02 -1.49 11.69
CA CYS A 36 6.38 -0.24 12.36
C CYS A 36 7.60 -0.32 13.29
N PHE A 37 8.20 -1.50 13.44
CA PHE A 37 9.26 -1.83 14.40
C PHE A 37 8.96 -1.54 15.87
N GLY A 38 7.71 -1.22 16.21
CA GLY A 38 7.28 -1.03 17.60
C GLY A 38 7.32 -2.34 18.39
N ALA A 39 7.83 -2.28 19.61
CA ALA A 39 7.87 -3.44 20.51
C ALA A 39 6.47 -4.01 20.76
N LEU A 40 6.37 -5.34 20.72
CA LEU A 40 5.17 -6.10 20.93
C LEU A 40 5.19 -6.79 22.30
N VAL A 41 4.01 -6.98 22.88
CA VAL A 41 3.78 -7.76 24.09
C VAL A 41 2.60 -8.70 23.88
N SER A 42 2.70 -9.93 24.39
CA SER A 42 1.63 -10.91 24.34
C SER A 42 0.40 -10.42 25.10
N VAL A 43 -0.79 -10.76 24.59
CA VAL A 43 -2.05 -10.44 25.25
C VAL A 43 -2.41 -11.58 26.23
N PRO A 44 -2.56 -11.29 27.54
CA PRO A 44 -2.96 -12.31 28.51
C PRO A 44 -4.29 -12.96 28.12
N GLY A 45 -4.36 -14.30 28.17
CA GLY A 45 -5.57 -15.05 27.84
C GLY A 45 -5.87 -15.20 26.34
N ALA A 46 -4.99 -14.73 25.45
CA ALA A 46 -5.13 -14.87 24.01
C ALA A 46 -3.81 -15.37 23.39
N SER A 47 -3.59 -16.68 23.41
CA SER A 47 -2.40 -17.31 22.79
C SER A 47 -2.27 -16.89 21.32
N GLY A 48 -1.04 -16.57 20.89
CA GLY A 48 -0.78 -16.11 19.52
C GLY A 48 -1.23 -14.68 19.22
N HIS A 49 -1.63 -13.90 20.24
CA HIS A 49 -1.99 -12.49 20.05
C HIS A 49 -0.95 -11.57 20.70
N ALA A 50 -0.57 -10.53 19.97
CA ALA A 50 0.30 -9.47 20.45
C ALA A 50 -0.32 -8.09 20.23
N ARG A 51 0.02 -7.17 21.13
CA ARG A 51 -0.27 -5.74 20.98
C ARG A 51 1.02 -4.94 21.07
N HIS A 52 1.03 -3.74 20.49
CA HIS A 52 2.12 -2.81 20.74
C HIS A 52 2.21 -2.49 22.24
N ARG A 53 3.44 -2.47 22.77
CA ARG A 53 3.71 -2.03 24.15
C ARG A 53 3.37 -0.55 24.33
N SER A 54 3.66 0.26 23.32
CA SER A 54 3.42 1.71 23.32
C SER A 54 2.13 2.08 22.58
N ALA A 55 1.29 2.89 23.22
CA ALA A 55 0.09 3.46 22.59
C ALA A 55 0.44 4.33 21.38
N ARG A 56 1.58 5.03 21.41
CA ARG A 56 2.08 5.83 20.28
C ARG A 56 2.37 4.94 19.07
N CYS A 57 3.13 3.86 19.25
CA CYS A 57 3.39 2.89 18.19
C CYS A 57 2.09 2.27 17.66
N SER A 58 1.15 1.97 18.56
CA SER A 58 -0.16 1.44 18.15
C SER A 58 -0.96 2.43 17.31
N ALA A 59 -0.90 3.72 17.60
CA ALA A 59 -1.61 4.76 16.87
C ALA A 59 -1.01 5.06 15.49
N GLN A 60 0.29 4.84 15.32
CA GLN A 60 1.02 5.10 14.07
C GLN A 60 1.15 3.86 13.18
N CYS A 61 0.80 2.68 13.68
CA CYS A 61 0.93 1.44 12.92
C CYS A 61 -0.32 1.17 12.07
N VAL A 62 -0.10 0.90 10.79
CA VAL A 62 -1.12 0.51 9.80
C VAL A 62 -2.03 -0.63 10.31
N LEU A 63 -1.44 -1.59 11.04
CA LEU A 63 -2.16 -2.77 11.53
C LEU A 63 -3.09 -2.47 12.71
N THR A 64 -2.87 -1.37 13.43
CA THR A 64 -3.52 -1.14 14.74
C THR A 64 -4.08 0.26 14.93
N THR A 65 -3.87 1.18 13.99
CA THR A 65 -4.41 2.53 14.07
C THR A 65 -5.94 2.52 14.04
N HIS A 66 -6.55 3.42 14.81
CA HIS A 66 -7.99 3.50 15.00
C HIS A 66 -8.59 4.84 14.55
N ARG A 67 -7.76 5.82 14.17
CA ARG A 67 -8.20 7.19 13.83
C ARG A 67 -7.64 7.68 12.51
N TYR A 68 -6.34 7.52 12.30
CA TYR A 68 -5.64 8.09 11.15
C TYR A 68 -4.89 7.00 10.42
N GLN A 69 -5.04 6.96 9.10
CA GLN A 69 -4.13 6.18 8.27
C GLN A 69 -2.74 6.85 8.34
N PRO A 70 -1.66 6.08 8.51
CA PRO A 70 -0.32 6.65 8.47
C PRO A 70 -0.07 7.35 7.14
N ASP A 71 0.83 8.32 7.15
CA ASP A 71 1.23 9.04 5.95
C ASP A 71 1.93 8.09 4.97
N GLU A 72 1.77 8.37 3.68
CA GLU A 72 2.53 7.68 2.63
C GLU A 72 3.99 8.10 2.69
N PRO A 73 4.92 7.25 2.20
CA PRO A 73 6.31 7.64 2.05
C PRO A 73 6.40 8.94 1.24
N MET A 74 7.14 9.91 1.76
CA MET A 74 7.32 11.19 1.09
C MET A 74 8.12 11.01 -0.20
N ILE A 75 7.77 11.79 -1.21
CA ILE A 75 8.52 11.94 -2.45
C ILE A 75 9.06 13.38 -2.47
N CYS A 76 10.35 13.51 -2.17
CA CYS A 76 11.13 14.74 -2.14
C CYS A 76 12.19 14.71 -3.25
N GLY A 77 11.74 14.53 -4.49
CA GLY A 77 12.59 14.55 -5.67
C GLY A 77 13.42 15.85 -5.78
N SER A 78 14.61 15.73 -6.36
CA SER A 78 15.55 16.87 -6.52
C SER A 78 15.11 17.88 -7.58
N ARG A 79 13.99 17.63 -8.29
CA ARG A 79 13.51 18.39 -9.46
C ARG A 79 14.52 18.47 -10.60
N ASP A 80 15.44 17.52 -10.66
CA ASP A 80 16.42 17.34 -11.75
C ASP A 80 15.69 16.86 -13.03
N ALA A 81 15.39 17.81 -13.93
CA ALA A 81 14.61 17.55 -15.13
C ALA A 81 15.28 16.57 -16.10
N GLN A 82 16.62 16.59 -16.22
CA GLN A 82 17.34 15.68 -17.10
C GLN A 82 17.32 14.26 -16.55
N CYS A 83 17.55 14.11 -15.24
CA CYS A 83 17.42 12.83 -14.56
C CYS A 83 16.00 12.27 -14.69
N SER A 84 15.00 13.14 -14.46
CA SER A 84 13.58 12.82 -14.57
C SER A 84 13.22 12.30 -15.96
N ALA A 85 13.60 13.03 -17.02
CA ALA A 85 13.35 12.61 -18.40
C ALA A 85 13.98 11.25 -18.72
N ARG A 86 15.24 11.04 -18.33
CA ARG A 86 15.96 9.78 -18.58
C ARG A 86 15.31 8.59 -17.85
N HIS A 87 14.94 8.76 -16.59
CA HIS A 87 14.27 7.71 -15.82
C HIS A 87 12.88 7.42 -16.37
N ARG A 88 12.15 8.45 -16.77
CA ARG A 88 10.83 8.28 -17.37
C ARG A 88 10.90 7.54 -18.70
N GLU A 89 11.86 7.87 -19.57
CA GLU A 89 12.09 7.18 -20.83
C GLU A 89 12.43 5.70 -20.60
N ARG A 90 13.35 5.41 -19.68
CA ARG A 90 13.73 4.03 -19.30
C ARG A 90 12.53 3.24 -18.80
N PHE A 91 11.72 3.84 -17.92
CA PHE A 91 10.48 3.23 -17.45
C PHE A 91 9.49 2.97 -18.60
N VAL A 92 9.31 3.92 -19.52
CA VAL A 92 8.45 3.71 -20.70
C VAL A 92 8.97 2.55 -21.55
N ALA A 93 10.27 2.41 -21.78
CA ALA A 93 10.78 1.27 -22.53
C ALA A 93 10.44 -0.09 -21.87
N GLN A 94 10.23 -0.11 -20.55
CA GLN A 94 10.03 -1.33 -19.77
C GLN A 94 8.64 -1.42 -19.08
N TRP A 95 7.70 -0.55 -19.44
CA TRP A 95 6.42 -0.40 -18.72
C TRP A 95 5.65 -1.72 -18.57
N ALA A 96 5.68 -2.56 -19.61
CA ALA A 96 4.97 -3.82 -19.65
C ALA A 96 5.51 -4.82 -18.61
N ARG A 97 6.82 -4.79 -18.34
CA ARG A 97 7.45 -5.62 -17.30
C ARG A 97 7.03 -5.16 -15.91
N HIS A 98 7.07 -3.85 -15.65
CA HIS A 98 6.58 -3.30 -14.37
C HIS A 98 5.10 -3.62 -14.15
N TYR A 99 4.26 -3.44 -15.16
CA TYR A 99 2.84 -3.78 -15.08
C TYR A 99 2.61 -5.27 -14.77
N ALA A 100 3.30 -6.16 -15.46
CA ALA A 100 3.20 -7.60 -15.22
C ALA A 100 3.70 -8.00 -13.82
N LEU A 101 4.78 -7.38 -13.35
CA LEU A 101 5.31 -7.61 -12.01
C LEU A 101 4.32 -7.15 -10.93
N MET A 102 3.71 -5.98 -11.10
CA MET A 102 2.65 -5.52 -10.21
C MET A 102 1.43 -6.45 -10.25
N ARG A 103 1.03 -6.95 -11.43
CA ARG A 103 -0.07 -7.92 -11.56
C ARG A 103 0.19 -9.27 -10.91
N ARG A 104 1.46 -9.70 -10.81
CA ARG A 104 1.83 -10.90 -10.05
C ARG A 104 1.47 -10.77 -8.57
N VAL A 105 1.61 -9.57 -8.00
CA VAL A 105 1.30 -9.26 -6.60
C VAL A 105 -0.19 -8.91 -6.41
N TRP A 106 -0.77 -8.21 -7.39
CA TRP A 106 -2.17 -7.80 -7.42
C TRP A 106 -2.84 -8.14 -8.76
N PRO A 107 -3.38 -9.36 -8.94
CA PRO A 107 -3.93 -9.82 -10.23
C PRO A 107 -5.08 -8.98 -10.78
N ALA A 108 -5.82 -8.30 -9.89
CA ALA A 108 -6.93 -7.40 -10.20
C ALA A 108 -6.48 -5.96 -10.55
N LEU A 109 -5.18 -5.70 -10.67
CA LEU A 109 -4.68 -4.43 -11.22
C LEU A 109 -5.11 -4.31 -12.69
N THR A 110 -5.78 -3.21 -13.02
CA THR A 110 -6.16 -2.85 -14.39
C THR A 110 -5.15 -1.88 -14.99
N ILE A 111 -5.15 -1.78 -16.31
CA ILE A 111 -4.27 -0.85 -17.02
C ILE A 111 -4.61 0.60 -16.69
N GLU A 112 -5.89 0.92 -16.46
CA GLU A 112 -6.35 2.26 -16.07
C GLU A 112 -5.76 2.66 -14.73
N ARG A 113 -5.81 1.77 -13.72
CA ARG A 113 -5.17 2.03 -12.42
C ARG A 113 -3.66 2.17 -12.53
N PHE A 114 -3.03 1.37 -13.39
CA PHE A 114 -1.59 1.45 -13.64
C PHE A 114 -1.19 2.81 -14.24
N VAL A 115 -1.90 3.31 -15.25
CA VAL A 115 -1.59 4.65 -15.82
C VAL A 115 -1.92 5.78 -14.85
N THR A 116 -2.95 5.64 -14.01
CA THR A 116 -3.24 6.62 -12.96
C THR A 116 -2.08 6.75 -11.97
N VAL A 117 -1.53 5.62 -11.48
CA VAL A 117 -0.40 5.72 -10.53
C VAL A 117 0.86 6.28 -11.18
N ILE A 118 1.06 6.07 -12.48
CA ILE A 118 2.17 6.69 -13.21
C ILE A 118 1.96 8.19 -13.30
N ALA A 119 0.74 8.66 -13.59
CA ALA A 119 0.43 10.10 -13.57
C ALA A 119 0.66 10.71 -12.17
N CYS A 120 0.32 9.98 -11.10
CA CYS A 120 0.66 10.40 -9.73
C CYS A 120 2.18 10.47 -9.51
N ALA A 121 2.94 9.49 -10.00
CA ALA A 121 4.41 9.50 -9.92
C ALA A 121 5.03 10.65 -10.73
N ASP A 122 4.45 11.00 -11.88
CA ASP A 122 4.83 12.16 -12.69
C ASP A 122 4.65 13.46 -11.88
N VAL A 123 3.49 13.65 -11.23
CA VAL A 123 3.20 14.85 -10.42
C VAL A 123 4.03 14.90 -9.14
N ALA A 124 4.29 13.75 -8.52
CA ALA A 124 5.08 13.67 -7.29
C ALA A 124 6.59 13.86 -7.54
N ASP A 125 7.03 13.97 -8.79
CA ASP A 125 8.43 14.09 -9.19
C ASP A 125 9.28 12.87 -8.77
N LEU A 126 8.70 11.67 -8.83
CA LEU A 126 9.40 10.42 -8.50
C LEU A 126 10.64 10.21 -9.39
N TRP A 127 10.55 10.61 -10.66
CA TRP A 127 11.58 10.32 -11.66
C TRP A 127 12.89 11.09 -11.42
N SER A 128 12.85 12.20 -10.67
CA SER A 128 14.04 13.01 -10.37
C SER A 128 14.95 12.42 -9.28
N TYR A 129 14.56 11.28 -8.69
CA TYR A 129 15.43 10.54 -7.78
C TYR A 129 16.60 9.92 -8.53
N ARG A 130 17.82 10.40 -8.26
CA ARG A 130 19.04 9.89 -8.92
C ARG A 130 19.32 8.42 -8.65
N ALA A 131 18.95 7.94 -7.46
CA ALA A 131 19.11 6.56 -7.05
C ALA A 131 17.97 5.65 -7.52
N LEU A 132 17.01 6.15 -8.32
CA LEU A 132 15.85 5.37 -8.77
C LEU A 132 16.27 4.18 -9.64
N ARG A 133 15.95 2.97 -9.16
CA ARG A 133 16.25 1.71 -9.84
C ARG A 133 14.98 1.05 -10.37
N ASP A 134 15.06 0.43 -11.54
CA ASP A 134 13.91 -0.19 -12.19
C ASP A 134 13.37 -1.40 -11.41
N ASP A 135 14.24 -2.15 -10.74
CA ASP A 135 13.86 -3.33 -9.94
C ASP A 135 13.05 -2.98 -8.68
N ASP A 136 13.06 -1.72 -8.26
CA ASP A 136 12.25 -1.20 -7.15
C ASP A 136 10.94 -0.54 -7.60
N LEU A 137 10.84 -0.11 -8.86
CA LEU A 137 9.73 0.72 -9.34
C LEU A 137 8.36 0.05 -9.17
N ALA A 138 8.25 -1.24 -9.41
CA ALA A 138 6.98 -1.94 -9.23
C ALA A 138 6.52 -1.91 -7.76
N ALA A 139 7.44 -2.00 -6.80
CA ALA A 139 7.12 -1.93 -5.38
C ALA A 139 6.71 -0.50 -4.98
N VAL A 140 7.46 0.50 -5.44
CA VAL A 140 7.15 1.92 -5.23
C VAL A 140 5.77 2.26 -5.80
N LEU A 141 5.51 1.89 -7.05
CA LEU A 141 4.21 2.13 -7.69
C LEU A 141 3.08 1.41 -6.97
N LEU A 142 3.28 0.18 -6.46
CA LEU A 142 2.27 -0.50 -5.64
C LEU A 142 1.93 0.30 -4.38
N VAL A 143 2.91 0.87 -3.68
CA VAL A 143 2.67 1.72 -2.50
C VAL A 143 1.92 3.01 -2.88
N LEU A 144 2.31 3.65 -3.98
CA LEU A 144 1.66 4.87 -4.49
C LEU A 144 0.24 4.65 -5.01
N THR A 145 -0.20 3.40 -5.19
CA THR A 145 -1.61 3.15 -5.53
C THR A 145 -2.58 3.50 -4.40
N GLY A 146 -2.09 3.68 -3.17
CA GLY A 146 -2.93 3.94 -2.00
C GLY A 146 -3.93 2.79 -1.76
N PHE A 147 -5.18 3.14 -1.47
CA PHE A 147 -6.24 2.15 -1.26
C PHE A 147 -6.82 1.63 -2.58
N LEU A 148 -6.66 0.34 -2.81
CA LEU A 148 -7.22 -0.37 -3.95
C LEU A 148 -8.46 -1.15 -3.52
N ARG A 149 -9.61 -0.82 -4.11
CA ARG A 149 -10.81 -1.65 -3.95
C ARG A 149 -10.65 -2.96 -4.70
N VAL A 150 -10.96 -4.08 -4.05
CA VAL A 150 -11.03 -5.43 -4.63
C VAL A 150 -12.34 -5.54 -5.41
N PRO A 151 -12.31 -5.93 -6.69
CA PRO A 151 -13.54 -6.20 -7.44
C PRO A 151 -14.37 -7.29 -6.75
N ASP A 152 -15.70 -7.13 -6.75
CA ASP A 152 -16.60 -8.17 -6.24
C ASP A 152 -16.43 -9.45 -7.07
N ALA A 153 -16.00 -10.55 -6.43
CA ALA A 153 -16.13 -11.88 -7.02
C ALA A 153 -17.61 -12.33 -6.88
N PRO A 154 -18.20 -13.01 -7.87
CA PRO A 154 -19.52 -13.60 -7.72
C PRO A 154 -19.49 -14.57 -6.54
N ALA A 155 -20.33 -14.32 -5.55
CA ALA A 155 -20.32 -15.00 -4.26
C ALA A 155 -20.73 -16.47 -4.44
N ALA A 156 -19.74 -17.36 -4.48
CA ALA A 156 -19.93 -18.75 -4.08
C ALA A 156 -19.55 -18.83 -2.59
N ASP A 157 -20.56 -18.95 -1.73
CA ASP A 157 -20.48 -19.31 -0.31
C ASP A 157 -19.68 -18.38 0.63
N ALA A 158 -20.18 -17.16 0.85
CA ALA A 158 -19.56 -16.20 1.78
C ALA A 158 -20.09 -16.31 3.23
N LEU A 159 -19.70 -17.36 3.96
CA LEU A 159 -19.73 -17.39 5.43
C LEU A 159 -18.52 -16.66 6.06
N VAL A 160 -17.59 -16.15 5.25
CA VAL A 160 -16.40 -15.40 5.68
C VAL A 160 -16.37 -14.02 5.01
N PRO A 161 -16.13 -12.91 5.74
CA PRO A 161 -15.99 -11.60 5.14
C PRO A 161 -14.73 -11.55 4.25
N ALA A 162 -14.91 -11.54 2.93
CA ALA A 162 -13.83 -11.36 1.97
C ALA A 162 -13.18 -9.97 2.12
N ALA A 163 -11.87 -9.89 1.85
CA ALA A 163 -11.19 -8.60 1.73
C ALA A 163 -11.86 -7.74 0.65
N ARG A 164 -12.08 -6.46 0.96
CA ARG A 164 -12.70 -5.47 0.06
C ARG A 164 -11.74 -4.37 -0.36
N TRP A 165 -10.67 -4.17 0.41
CA TRP A 165 -9.64 -3.17 0.13
C TRP A 165 -8.25 -3.76 0.33
N VAL A 166 -7.29 -3.25 -0.43
CA VAL A 166 -5.87 -3.60 -0.33
C VAL A 166 -5.05 -2.33 -0.30
N ARG A 167 -3.98 -2.33 0.49
CA ARG A 167 -2.94 -1.28 0.46
C ARG A 167 -1.56 -1.91 0.61
N PHE A 168 -0.58 -1.33 -0.06
CA PHE A 168 0.81 -1.74 0.02
C PHE A 168 1.62 -0.77 0.86
N TRP A 169 2.57 -1.30 1.62
CA TRP A 169 3.39 -0.54 2.54
C TRP A 169 4.81 -1.07 2.55
N PHE A 170 5.79 -0.16 2.58
CA PHE A 170 7.11 -0.51 3.10
C PHE A 170 7.06 -0.58 4.63
N ASP A 171 8.02 -1.28 5.25
CA ASP A 171 8.25 -1.13 6.69
C ASP A 171 8.73 0.28 7.06
N ALA A 172 8.74 0.57 8.35
CA ALA A 172 9.08 1.87 8.91
C ALA A 172 10.54 2.32 8.71
N SER A 173 11.38 1.52 8.04
CA SER A 173 12.68 2.02 7.56
C SER A 173 12.52 3.02 6.40
N VAL A 174 11.36 3.04 5.73
CA VAL A 174 11.07 3.94 4.61
C VAL A 174 10.09 5.02 5.05
N ARG A 175 10.60 6.23 5.26
CA ARG A 175 9.79 7.44 5.48
C ARG A 175 9.75 8.31 4.23
N GLU A 176 10.84 8.29 3.49
CA GLU A 176 10.99 8.89 2.17
C GLU A 176 11.36 7.79 1.16
N ILE A 177 10.95 7.93 -0.10
CA ILE A 177 11.34 6.98 -1.15
C ILE A 177 12.86 6.85 -1.29
N GLY A 178 13.61 7.92 -1.01
CA GLY A 178 15.08 7.88 -0.96
C GLY A 178 15.67 6.84 0.01
N ASP A 179 14.95 6.51 1.08
CA ASP A 179 15.39 5.55 2.10
C ASP A 179 15.55 4.12 1.55
N LEU A 180 14.87 3.80 0.43
CA LEU A 180 14.99 2.50 -0.26
C LEU A 180 16.43 2.17 -0.67
N TRP A 181 17.26 3.18 -0.83
CA TRP A 181 18.63 3.07 -1.32
C TRP A 181 19.69 3.57 -0.32
N ALA A 182 19.27 4.07 0.85
CA ALA A 182 20.17 4.62 1.86
C ALA A 182 20.77 3.54 2.79
N GLY A 183 20.08 2.41 2.95
CA GLY A 183 20.45 1.34 3.88
C GLY A 183 21.17 0.15 3.25
N ALA A 184 21.87 -0.64 4.08
CA ALA A 184 22.52 -1.89 3.65
C ALA A 184 21.53 -3.04 3.41
N ALA A 185 20.37 -3.01 4.06
CA ALA A 185 19.32 -4.00 3.90
C ALA A 185 18.16 -3.42 3.08
N ALA A 186 17.63 -4.20 2.12
CA ALA A 186 16.47 -3.79 1.35
C ALA A 186 15.22 -3.71 2.25
N PRO A 187 14.47 -2.59 2.22
CA PRO A 187 13.21 -2.49 2.96
C PRO A 187 12.20 -3.54 2.52
N ARG A 188 11.35 -3.99 3.45
CA ARG A 188 10.38 -5.05 3.19
C ARG A 188 9.07 -4.43 2.71
N LEU A 189 8.50 -5.03 1.67
CA LEU A 189 7.18 -4.68 1.17
C LEU A 189 6.13 -5.57 1.82
N PHE A 190 4.98 -4.99 2.16
CA PHE A 190 3.82 -5.69 2.70
C PHE A 190 2.57 -5.34 1.93
N ARG A 191 1.70 -6.33 1.80
CA ARG A 191 0.31 -6.16 1.40
C ARG A 191 -0.56 -6.26 2.64
N VAL A 192 -1.49 -5.32 2.81
CA VAL A 192 -2.48 -5.34 3.88
C VAL A 192 -3.88 -5.38 3.25
N ASP A 193 -4.65 -6.38 3.61
CA ASP A 193 -6.02 -6.60 3.16
C ASP A 193 -6.99 -6.13 4.25
N TYR A 194 -8.00 -5.38 3.86
CA TYR A 194 -8.99 -4.81 4.77
C TYR A 194 -10.41 -5.20 4.37
N ARG A 195 -11.28 -5.27 5.37
CA ARG A 195 -12.73 -5.35 5.21
C ARG A 195 -13.30 -3.99 4.80
N GLU A 196 -14.56 -3.98 4.40
CA GLU A 196 -15.29 -2.74 4.12
C GLU A 196 -15.37 -1.86 5.39
N PRO A 197 -14.99 -0.58 5.33
CA PRO A 197 -15.21 0.33 6.44
C PRO A 197 -16.69 0.74 6.52
N LEU A 198 -17.26 0.71 7.72
CA LEU A 198 -18.67 1.10 7.95
C LEU A 198 -18.82 2.57 8.40
N ALA A 199 -17.76 3.15 8.97
CA ALA A 199 -17.82 4.45 9.65
C ALA A 199 -16.86 5.50 9.06
N THR A 200 -15.99 5.12 8.13
CA THR A 200 -14.95 5.97 7.54
C THR A 200 -14.89 5.73 6.04
N PRO A 201 -14.50 6.72 5.22
CA PRO A 201 -14.39 6.55 3.76
C PRO A 201 -13.28 5.56 3.37
N TYR A 202 -12.26 5.40 4.22
CA TYR A 202 -11.17 4.45 4.03
C TYR A 202 -11.05 3.51 5.24
N PRO A 203 -10.57 2.26 5.05
CA PRO A 203 -10.27 1.35 6.14
C PRO A 203 -9.33 1.94 7.18
N THR A 204 -9.35 1.42 8.40
CA THR A 204 -8.36 1.65 9.47
C THR A 204 -7.78 0.31 9.93
N GLY A 205 -6.91 0.32 10.95
CA GLY A 205 -6.44 -0.91 11.62
C GLY A 205 -7.58 -1.80 12.11
N ALA A 206 -8.74 -1.23 12.46
CA ALA A 206 -9.93 -1.98 12.87
C ALA A 206 -10.54 -2.86 11.75
N GLN A 207 -10.26 -2.55 10.49
CA GLN A 207 -10.73 -3.32 9.33
C GLN A 207 -9.68 -4.28 8.79
N VAL A 208 -8.47 -4.32 9.34
CA VAL A 208 -7.41 -5.23 8.87
C VAL A 208 -7.91 -6.67 8.98
N HIS A 209 -7.94 -7.35 7.83
CA HIS A 209 -8.37 -8.74 7.71
C HIS A 209 -7.17 -9.68 7.67
N ALA A 210 -6.17 -9.32 6.86
CA ALA A 210 -4.94 -10.08 6.68
C ALA A 210 -3.81 -9.12 6.28
N TRP A 211 -2.58 -9.59 6.41
CA TRP A 211 -1.43 -8.94 5.81
C TRP A 211 -0.37 -9.99 5.50
N GLN A 212 0.47 -9.69 4.53
CA GLN A 212 1.55 -10.59 4.11
C GLN A 212 2.75 -9.78 3.65
N ARG A 213 3.94 -10.32 3.90
CA ARG A 213 5.18 -9.81 3.31
C ARG A 213 5.24 -10.23 1.84
N ILE A 214 5.61 -9.30 0.97
CA ILE A 214 5.87 -9.55 -0.44
C ILE A 214 7.37 -9.63 -0.63
N ASP A 215 7.83 -10.78 -1.12
CA ASP A 215 9.24 -11.08 -1.33
C ASP A 215 9.54 -11.36 -2.81
N GLY A 216 10.82 -11.31 -3.18
CA GLY A 216 11.29 -11.75 -4.50
C GLY A 216 10.91 -10.85 -5.68
N MET A 217 10.47 -9.60 -5.44
CA MET A 217 10.14 -8.68 -6.53
C MET A 217 11.36 -8.32 -7.40
N ARG A 218 12.51 -8.05 -6.78
CA ARG A 218 13.77 -7.77 -7.50
C ARG A 218 14.24 -8.99 -8.29
N ASP A 219 14.17 -10.18 -7.70
CA ASP A 219 14.52 -11.42 -8.39
C ASP A 219 13.57 -11.70 -9.56
N ALA A 220 12.27 -11.48 -9.38
CA ALA A 220 11.28 -11.61 -10.43
C ALA A 220 11.51 -10.61 -11.57
N TRP A 221 11.94 -9.38 -11.25
CA TRP A 221 12.35 -8.41 -12.25
C TRP A 221 13.54 -8.92 -13.07
N ALA A 222 14.58 -9.43 -12.41
CA ALA A 222 15.77 -9.97 -13.08
C ALA A 222 15.42 -11.15 -14.00
N GLN A 223 14.61 -12.10 -13.53
CA GLN A 223 14.17 -13.26 -14.31
C GLN A 223 13.33 -12.89 -15.54
N GLN A 224 12.61 -11.77 -15.48
CA GLN A 224 11.82 -11.27 -16.61
C GLN A 224 12.66 -10.60 -17.69
N ALA A 225 13.95 -10.30 -17.45
CA ALA A 225 14.82 -9.70 -18.46
C ALA A 225 15.04 -10.62 -19.67
N ASP A 226 15.07 -11.93 -19.42
CA ASP A 226 15.34 -12.95 -20.44
C ASP A 226 14.07 -13.63 -20.97
N ALA A 227 12.90 -13.32 -20.39
CA ALA A 227 11.62 -13.90 -20.76
C ALA A 227 11.01 -13.16 -21.98
N PRO A 228 10.23 -13.86 -22.84
CA PRO A 228 9.47 -13.21 -23.90
C PRO A 228 8.61 -12.10 -23.32
N ALA A 229 8.52 -10.96 -24.03
CA ALA A 229 7.85 -9.75 -23.58
C ALA A 229 6.56 -10.08 -22.82
N ALA A 230 6.47 -9.63 -21.57
CA ALA A 230 5.35 -9.94 -20.68
C ALA A 230 4.02 -9.87 -21.44
N ALA A 231 3.19 -10.91 -21.33
CA ALA A 231 1.96 -11.10 -22.09
C ALA A 231 0.89 -10.05 -21.70
N VAL A 232 1.13 -8.80 -22.09
CA VAL A 232 0.23 -7.68 -21.94
C VAL A 232 -0.66 -7.64 -23.18
N SER A 233 -1.97 -7.61 -22.94
CA SER A 233 -2.96 -7.67 -24.02
C SER A 233 -2.81 -6.50 -25.00
N PRO A 234 -3.19 -6.67 -26.28
CA PRO A 234 -3.20 -5.55 -27.24
C PRO A 234 -4.04 -4.36 -26.75
N ARG A 235 -5.16 -4.64 -26.05
CA ARG A 235 -6.01 -3.61 -25.43
C ARG A 235 -5.25 -2.78 -24.41
N ASP A 236 -4.51 -3.43 -23.51
CA ASP A 236 -3.71 -2.74 -22.48
C ASP A 236 -2.58 -1.93 -23.11
N ARG A 237 -1.92 -2.48 -24.15
CA ARG A 237 -0.90 -1.74 -24.92
C ARG A 237 -1.47 -0.49 -25.57
N ALA A 238 -2.65 -0.59 -26.19
CA ALA A 238 -3.32 0.56 -26.78
C ALA A 238 -3.73 1.60 -25.73
N ALA A 239 -4.19 1.17 -24.55
CA ALA A 239 -4.52 2.08 -23.45
C ALA A 239 -3.28 2.82 -22.95
N PHE A 240 -2.15 2.13 -22.79
CA PHE A 240 -0.89 2.75 -22.39
C PHE A 240 -0.37 3.73 -23.45
N ALA A 241 -0.43 3.36 -24.74
CA ALA A 241 -0.05 4.24 -25.84
C ALA A 241 -0.88 5.53 -25.86
N ARG A 242 -2.19 5.44 -25.62
CA ARG A 242 -3.06 6.62 -25.48
C ARG A 242 -2.65 7.50 -24.30
N PHE A 243 -2.30 6.90 -23.17
CA PHE A 243 -1.80 7.65 -22.01
C PHE A 243 -0.53 8.44 -22.36
N LEU A 244 0.43 7.85 -23.08
CA LEU A 244 1.65 8.53 -23.51
C LEU A 244 1.40 9.65 -24.53
N ALA A 245 0.40 9.48 -25.41
CA ALA A 245 0.05 10.46 -26.41
C ALA A 245 -0.72 11.66 -25.85
N SER A 246 -1.33 11.52 -24.66
CA SER A 246 -2.03 12.62 -23.99
C SER A 246 -1.02 13.62 -23.44
N PRO A 247 -1.14 14.92 -23.76
CA PRO A 247 -0.32 15.94 -23.13
C PRO A 247 -0.59 15.95 -21.61
N PRO A 248 0.41 16.24 -20.77
CA PRO A 248 0.19 16.42 -19.34
C PRO A 248 -0.87 17.52 -19.15
N PRO A 249 -1.77 17.39 -18.15
CA PRO A 249 -2.76 18.42 -17.88
C PRO A 249 -2.04 19.75 -17.68
N ARG A 250 -2.37 20.73 -18.52
CA ARG A 250 -1.87 22.10 -18.38
C ARG A 250 -2.35 22.59 -17.02
N GLY A 251 -1.42 22.78 -16.08
CA GLY A 251 -1.71 23.40 -14.80
C GLY A 251 -2.45 24.70 -15.04
N GLY A 252 -3.64 24.82 -14.48
CA GLY A 252 -4.52 25.95 -14.70
C GLY A 252 -3.81 27.26 -14.40
N GLU A 253 -3.88 28.17 -15.38
CA GLU A 253 -3.72 29.59 -15.14
C GLU A 253 -4.69 29.99 -14.03
N SER A 254 -4.13 30.58 -12.98
CA SER A 254 -4.91 31.23 -11.92
C SER A 254 -5.71 32.37 -12.53
N VAL A 255 -7.02 32.38 -12.28
CA VAL A 255 -7.87 33.57 -12.33
C VAL A 255 -8.32 33.86 -10.91
#